data_AF-A0A7W0REA6-F1
#
_entry.id   AF-A0A7W0REA6-F1
#
_cell.length_a   1.000
_cell.length_b   1.000
_cell.length_c   1.000
_cell.angle_alpha   90.00
_cell.angle_beta   90.00
_cell.angle_gamma   90.00
#
_symmetry.space_group_name_H-M   'P 1'
#
loop_
_entity.id
_entity.type
_entity.pdbx_description
1 polymer ?
#
loop_
_entity_poly.entity_id
_entity_poly.type
_entity_poly.pdbx_seq_one_letter_code
_entity_poly.pdbx_strand_id
1 'polypeptide(L)'
;VVRPDGSRAGATVVHFDPDQDLAVLAVPQAGAGPLPIGDVEAGGTGAVFGYPGGGPLEVSPFAVQEEVEAVGRDLYDRRDTSRRVLVLASDLAPGDSGAAIVDPAGAVVGVAFAIAPDQAGTAYALSVEELRAALAAPRSTGGADTGPCLS
;
A
#
# COMPACT_ATOMS: atom_id res chain seq x y z
N VAL A 1 -2.10 -2.01 15.52
CA VAL A 1 -3.15 -2.46 14.57
C VAL A 1 -4.48 -2.52 15.28
N VAL A 2 -5.53 -1.93 14.70
CA VAL A 2 -6.92 -2.06 15.18
C VAL A 2 -7.56 -3.22 14.42
N ARG A 3 -8.22 -4.14 15.13
CA ARG A 3 -8.89 -5.30 14.53
C ARG A 3 -10.38 -5.01 14.27
N PRO A 4 -11.07 -5.82 13.45
CA PRO A 4 -12.51 -5.64 13.19
C PRO A 4 -13.40 -5.66 14.44
N ASP A 5 -12.97 -6.34 15.50
CA ASP A 5 -13.66 -6.38 16.80
C ASP A 5 -13.38 -5.14 17.68
N GLY A 6 -12.61 -4.16 17.18
CA GLY A 6 -12.20 -2.95 17.88
C GLY A 6 -11.00 -3.15 18.82
N SER A 7 -10.52 -4.37 19.01
CA SER A 7 -9.34 -4.65 19.83
C SER A 7 -8.07 -4.10 19.18
N ARG A 8 -7.06 -3.81 20.00
CA ARG A 8 -5.76 -3.29 19.54
C ARG A 8 -4.67 -4.35 19.73
N ALA A 9 -3.80 -4.46 18.72
CA ALA A 9 -2.63 -5.30 18.73
C ALA A 9 -1.36 -4.46 18.54
N GLY A 10 -0.31 -4.81 19.28
CA GLY A 10 1.04 -4.33 19.00
C GLY A 10 1.53 -4.84 17.64
N ALA A 11 2.34 -4.03 16.97
CA ALA A 11 2.95 -4.39 15.71
C ALA A 11 4.42 -3.95 15.72
N THR A 12 5.27 -4.75 15.11
CA THR A 12 6.70 -4.45 14.96
C THR A 12 7.00 -4.33 13.48
N VAL A 13 7.64 -3.24 13.06
CA VAL A 13 8.15 -3.12 11.68
C VAL A 13 9.26 -4.16 11.52
N VAL A 14 9.12 -5.11 10.61
CA VAL A 14 10.12 -6.16 10.37
C VAL A 14 10.83 -6.02 9.03
N HIS A 15 10.30 -5.21 8.14
CA HIS A 15 10.95 -4.77 6.92
C HIS A 15 10.46 -3.35 6.60
N PHE A 16 11.37 -2.52 6.12
CA PHE A 16 11.09 -1.15 5.73
C PHE A 16 11.95 -0.81 4.52
N ASP A 17 11.30 -0.44 3.43
CA ASP A 17 11.95 -0.02 2.20
C ASP A 17 11.53 1.42 1.87
N PRO A 18 12.40 2.42 2.15
CA PRO A 18 12.10 3.80 1.83
C PRO A 18 12.15 4.10 0.33
N ASP A 19 12.74 3.24 -0.49
CA ASP A 19 12.78 3.44 -1.95
C ASP A 19 11.45 3.10 -2.59
N GLN A 20 10.77 2.09 -2.04
CA GLN A 20 9.47 1.61 -2.52
C GLN A 20 8.29 2.20 -1.74
N ASP A 21 8.54 2.90 -0.63
CA ASP A 21 7.50 3.41 0.27
C ASP A 21 6.61 2.27 0.82
N LEU A 22 7.26 1.19 1.27
CA LEU A 22 6.58 -0.01 1.75
C LEU A 22 7.21 -0.55 3.03
N ALA A 23 6.36 -0.98 3.96
CA ALA A 23 6.75 -1.60 5.22
C ALA A 23 5.99 -2.91 5.45
N VAL A 24 6.67 -3.90 6.03
CA VAL A 24 6.04 -5.14 6.50
C VAL A 24 6.03 -5.14 8.01
N LEU A 25 4.85 -5.37 8.58
CA LEU A 25 4.64 -5.42 10.03
C LEU A 25 4.44 -6.86 10.50
N ALA A 26 5.14 -7.26 11.56
CA ALA A 26 4.80 -8.46 12.33
C ALA A 26 3.76 -8.11 13.38
N VAL A 27 2.61 -8.79 13.30
CA VAL A 27 1.48 -8.60 14.22
C VAL A 27 1.14 -9.95 14.84
N PRO A 28 1.59 -10.24 16.08
CA PRO A 28 1.25 -11.47 16.76
C PRO A 28 -0.27 -11.64 16.84
N GLN A 29 -0.76 -12.83 16.47
CA GLN A 29 -2.19 -13.15 16.50
C GLN A 29 -3.03 -12.11 15.73
N ALA A 30 -2.68 -11.81 14.48
CA ALA A 30 -3.41 -10.85 13.65
C ALA A 30 -4.93 -11.10 13.63
N GLY A 31 -5.37 -12.36 13.79
CA GLY A 31 -6.78 -12.72 13.98
C GLY A 31 -7.57 -12.79 12.68
N ALA A 32 -6.90 -12.79 11.54
CA ALA A 32 -7.47 -12.92 10.21
C ALA A 32 -6.62 -13.84 9.32
N GLY A 33 -7.27 -14.49 8.35
CA GLY A 33 -6.57 -15.20 7.28
C GLY A 33 -5.91 -14.21 6.31
N PRO A 34 -4.78 -14.58 5.68
CA PRO A 34 -4.17 -13.73 4.67
C PRO A 34 -5.08 -13.62 3.44
N LEU A 35 -5.07 -12.46 2.79
CA LEU A 35 -5.70 -12.29 1.48
C LEU A 35 -4.82 -12.93 0.40
N PRO A 36 -5.41 -13.56 -0.63
CA PRO A 36 -4.64 -13.99 -1.79
C PRO A 36 -4.08 -12.76 -2.53
N ILE A 37 -2.95 -12.94 -3.22
CA ILE A 37 -2.35 -11.91 -4.07
C ILE A 37 -2.63 -12.31 -5.52
N GLY A 38 -3.23 -11.39 -6.28
CA GLY A 38 -3.59 -11.57 -7.69
C GLY A 38 -2.80 -10.62 -8.57
N ASP A 39 -2.93 -10.79 -9.88
CA ASP A 39 -2.39 -9.85 -10.87
C ASP A 39 -3.55 -9.00 -11.43
N VAL A 40 -3.24 -7.81 -11.93
CA VAL A 40 -4.22 -6.92 -12.56
C VAL A 40 -3.60 -6.25 -13.78
N GLU A 41 -4.42 -5.99 -14.78
CA GLU A 41 -4.04 -5.33 -16.01
C GLU A 41 -4.78 -4.00 -16.15
N ALA A 42 -4.38 -3.17 -17.12
CA ALA A 42 -5.13 -1.97 -17.50
C ALA A 42 -6.60 -2.31 -17.80
N GLY A 43 -7.52 -1.48 -17.28
CA GLY A 43 -8.97 -1.73 -17.31
C GLY A 43 -9.48 -2.65 -16.20
N GLY A 44 -8.60 -3.26 -15.40
CA GLY A 44 -8.97 -3.97 -14.18
C GLY A 44 -9.69 -3.04 -13.19
N THR A 45 -10.65 -3.57 -12.45
CA THR A 45 -11.49 -2.80 -11.52
C THR A 45 -11.57 -3.49 -10.17
N GLY A 46 -12.02 -2.77 -9.15
CA GLY A 46 -12.25 -3.34 -7.83
C GLY A 46 -12.50 -2.26 -6.80
N ALA A 47 -12.05 -2.51 -5.56
CA ALA A 47 -12.20 -1.59 -4.45
C ALA A 47 -10.90 -1.40 -3.64
N VAL A 48 -10.71 -0.17 -3.15
CA VAL A 48 -9.69 0.20 -2.16
C VAL A 48 -10.35 0.21 -0.79
N PHE A 49 -9.72 -0.44 0.18
CA PHE A 49 -10.23 -0.59 1.56
C PHE A 49 -9.37 0.26 2.51
N GLY A 50 -9.73 1.53 2.66
CA GLY A 50 -8.93 2.55 3.33
C GLY A 50 -9.56 3.15 4.58
N TYR A 51 -8.82 4.02 5.26
CA TYR A 51 -9.27 4.73 6.47
C TYR A 51 -9.01 6.24 6.33
N PRO A 52 -9.80 6.95 5.50
CA PRO A 52 -9.63 8.38 5.25
C PRO A 52 -9.56 9.20 6.54
N GLY A 53 -8.54 10.04 6.68
CA GLY A 53 -8.27 10.87 7.85
C GLY A 53 -8.04 10.09 9.15
N GLY A 54 -7.80 8.77 9.08
CA GLY A 54 -7.79 7.89 10.25
C GLY A 54 -9.19 7.62 10.84
N GLY A 55 -10.24 7.84 10.05
CA GLY A 55 -11.64 7.62 10.37
C GLY A 55 -12.06 6.14 10.30
N PRO A 56 -13.35 5.85 10.06
CA PRO A 56 -13.83 4.49 9.83
C PRO A 56 -13.34 3.93 8.48
N LEU A 57 -13.51 2.61 8.29
CA LEU A 57 -13.27 1.97 7.00
C LEU A 57 -14.20 2.55 5.94
N GLU A 58 -13.61 3.00 4.83
CA GLU A 58 -14.32 3.42 3.63
C GLU A 58 -13.88 2.56 2.44
N VAL A 59 -14.80 2.35 1.49
CA VAL A 59 -14.57 1.54 0.30
C VAL A 59 -14.73 2.41 -0.93
N SER A 60 -13.61 2.69 -1.60
CA SER A 60 -13.58 3.49 -2.82
C SER A 60 -13.43 2.59 -4.05
N PRO A 61 -14.23 2.75 -5.11
CA PRO A 61 -14.02 2.01 -6.34
C PRO A 61 -12.72 2.46 -7.02
N PHE A 62 -12.09 1.58 -7.77
CA PHE A 62 -10.98 1.94 -8.64
C PHE A 62 -11.11 1.29 -10.03
N ALA A 63 -10.44 1.90 -11.00
CA ALA A 63 -10.06 1.26 -12.26
C ALA A 63 -8.58 1.51 -12.54
N VAL A 64 -7.85 0.49 -12.99
CA VAL A 64 -6.46 0.64 -13.45
C VAL A 64 -6.48 1.33 -14.80
N GLN A 65 -5.82 2.48 -14.91
CA GLN A 65 -5.63 3.18 -16.18
C GLN A 65 -4.45 2.57 -16.94
N GLU A 66 -3.32 2.39 -16.24
CA GLU A 66 -2.09 1.82 -16.78
C GLU A 66 -1.17 1.37 -15.64
N GLU A 67 -0.19 0.54 -15.97
CA GLU A 67 0.97 0.26 -15.13
C GLU A 67 2.19 0.94 -15.76
N VAL A 68 2.95 1.68 -14.95
CA VAL A 68 4.13 2.41 -15.39
C VAL A 68 5.30 2.17 -14.46
N GLU A 69 6.52 2.21 -15.00
CA GLU A 69 7.72 2.37 -14.20
C GLU A 69 7.91 3.87 -13.90
N ALA A 70 7.53 4.28 -12.68
CA ALA A 70 7.65 5.66 -12.25
C ALA A 70 9.04 5.93 -11.68
N VAL A 71 9.70 6.96 -12.20
CA VAL A 71 10.93 7.51 -11.62
C VAL A 71 10.56 8.64 -10.69
N GLY A 72 10.98 8.54 -9.44
CA GLY A 72 10.72 9.53 -8.40
C GLY A 72 11.87 9.59 -7.40
N ARG A 73 11.64 10.28 -6.29
CA ARG A 73 12.55 10.28 -5.16
C ARG A 73 12.15 9.18 -4.16
N ASP A 74 13.11 8.68 -3.39
CA ASP A 74 12.80 7.86 -2.21
C ASP A 74 11.93 8.65 -1.22
N LEU A 75 11.34 7.94 -0.26
CA LEU A 75 10.46 8.52 0.76
C LEU A 75 11.09 9.72 1.51
N TYR A 76 12.43 9.79 1.58
CA TYR A 76 13.18 10.85 2.25
C TYR A 76 13.71 11.95 1.33
N ASP A 77 13.34 11.97 0.05
CA ASP A 77 13.82 12.94 -0.93
C ASP A 77 15.35 13.02 -1.06
N ARG A 78 16.07 11.92 -0.83
CA ARG A 78 17.54 11.85 -0.84
C ARG A 78 18.12 11.35 -2.14
N ARG A 79 17.46 10.40 -2.81
CA ARG A 79 17.95 9.83 -4.08
C ARG A 79 16.82 9.47 -5.03
N ASP A 80 17.18 9.32 -6.29
CA ASP A 80 16.24 8.86 -7.30
C ASP A 80 16.02 7.35 -7.17
N THR A 81 14.78 6.93 -7.37
CA THR A 81 14.32 5.54 -7.32
C THR A 81 13.38 5.28 -8.50
N SER A 82 13.27 4.02 -8.92
CA SER A 82 12.20 3.58 -9.81
C SER A 82 11.34 2.55 -9.10
N ARG A 83 10.05 2.59 -9.39
CA ARG A 83 9.04 1.70 -8.84
C ARG A 83 7.95 1.42 -9.86
N ARG A 84 7.45 0.18 -9.90
CA ARG A 84 6.27 -0.15 -10.70
C ARG A 84 5.02 0.28 -9.97
N VAL A 85 4.26 1.15 -10.62
CA VAL A 85 3.05 1.73 -10.05
C VAL A 85 1.88 1.57 -10.99
N LEU A 86 0.73 1.30 -10.40
CA LEU A 86 -0.56 1.37 -11.05
C LEU A 86 -1.07 2.80 -10.96
N VAL A 87 -1.41 3.40 -12.11
CA VAL A 87 -2.17 4.64 -12.16
C VAL A 87 -3.65 4.27 -12.10
N LEU A 88 -4.36 4.82 -11.13
CA LEU A 88 -5.74 4.47 -10.82
C LEU A 88 -6.67 5.64 -11.07
N ALA A 89 -7.83 5.37 -11.66
CA ALA A 89 -9.01 6.22 -11.52
C ALA A 89 -9.71 5.85 -10.20
N SER A 90 -9.50 6.65 -9.15
CA SER A 90 -10.08 6.44 -7.82
C SER A 90 -10.03 7.72 -7.00
N ASP A 91 -11.09 7.98 -6.23
CA ASP A 91 -11.15 9.08 -5.28
C ASP A 91 -10.62 8.61 -3.92
N LEU A 92 -9.30 8.72 -3.74
CA LEU A 92 -8.64 8.45 -2.46
C LEU A 92 -8.37 9.73 -1.68
N ALA A 93 -8.15 9.59 -0.38
CA ALA A 93 -7.91 10.69 0.54
C ALA A 93 -6.68 10.41 1.44
N PRO A 94 -6.09 11.46 2.06
CA PRO A 94 -5.08 11.26 3.09
C PRO A 94 -5.60 10.30 4.17
N GLY A 95 -4.83 9.27 4.50
CA GLY A 95 -5.25 8.17 5.38
C GLY A 95 -5.48 6.84 4.64
N ASP A 96 -5.65 6.87 3.32
CA ASP A 96 -5.74 5.65 2.49
C ASP A 96 -4.37 5.06 2.12
N SER A 97 -3.26 5.76 2.38
CA SER A 97 -1.92 5.22 2.16
C SER A 97 -1.71 3.92 2.96
N GLY A 98 -1.24 2.89 2.28
CA GLY A 98 -1.11 1.52 2.80
C GLY A 98 -2.37 0.66 2.66
N ALA A 99 -3.49 1.20 2.15
CA ALA A 99 -4.70 0.43 1.89
C ALA A 99 -4.47 -0.63 0.81
N ALA A 100 -5.08 -1.80 1.03
CA ALA A 100 -5.12 -2.85 0.01
C ALA A 100 -6.10 -2.47 -1.10
N ILE A 101 -5.68 -2.74 -2.32
CA ILE A 101 -6.51 -2.63 -3.52
C ILE A 101 -6.87 -4.04 -3.94
N VAL A 102 -8.18 -4.32 -4.03
CA VAL A 102 -8.70 -5.69 -4.11
C VAL A 102 -9.60 -5.83 -5.33
N ASP A 103 -9.35 -6.87 -6.11
CA ASP A 103 -10.17 -7.22 -7.27
C ASP A 103 -11.52 -7.85 -6.87
N PRO A 104 -12.46 -8.09 -7.82
CA PRO A 104 -13.75 -8.70 -7.51
C PRO A 104 -13.67 -10.16 -7.03
N ALA A 105 -12.51 -10.82 -7.20
CA ALA A 105 -12.26 -12.16 -6.69
C ALA A 105 -11.76 -12.17 -5.24
N GLY A 106 -11.50 -11.00 -4.65
CA GLY A 106 -11.00 -10.86 -3.29
C GLY A 106 -9.47 -10.96 -3.19
N ALA A 107 -8.75 -10.85 -4.30
CA ALA A 107 -7.29 -10.85 -4.33
C ALA A 107 -6.73 -9.44 -4.26
N VAL A 108 -5.67 -9.25 -3.47
CA VAL A 108 -4.91 -8.00 -3.41
C VAL A 108 -4.11 -7.87 -4.69
N VAL A 109 -4.32 -6.77 -5.40
CA VAL A 109 -3.69 -6.45 -6.68
C VAL A 109 -2.77 -5.22 -6.61
N GLY A 110 -2.62 -4.62 -5.42
CA GLY A 110 -1.71 -3.51 -5.18
C GLY A 110 -1.90 -2.89 -3.81
N VAL A 111 -1.07 -1.89 -3.50
CA VAL A 111 -1.11 -1.13 -2.24
C VAL A 111 -1.14 0.36 -2.56
N ALA A 112 -2.19 1.08 -2.14
CA ALA A 112 -2.29 2.52 -2.34
C ALA A 112 -1.13 3.24 -1.63
N PHE A 113 -0.47 4.18 -2.30
CA PHE A 113 0.64 4.93 -1.67
C PHE A 113 0.52 6.45 -1.85
N ALA A 114 0.01 6.94 -2.99
CA ALA A 114 -0.06 8.37 -3.26
C ALA A 114 -1.32 8.78 -4.03
N ILE A 115 -1.61 10.09 -4.02
CA ILE A 115 -2.68 10.74 -4.76
C ILE A 115 -2.05 11.79 -5.67
N ALA A 116 -2.54 11.94 -6.89
CA ALA A 116 -2.04 12.96 -7.79
C ALA A 116 -2.41 14.37 -7.27
N PRO A 117 -1.44 15.29 -7.10
CA PRO A 117 -1.71 16.62 -6.54
C PRO A 117 -2.46 17.54 -7.52
N ASP A 118 -2.36 17.26 -8.81
CA ASP A 118 -2.83 18.11 -9.91
C ASP A 118 -3.93 17.45 -10.77
N GLN A 119 -4.29 16.20 -10.47
CA GLN A 119 -5.30 15.43 -11.22
C GLN A 119 -6.34 14.83 -10.28
N ALA A 120 -7.50 15.48 -10.20
CA ALA A 120 -8.62 14.98 -9.42
C ALA A 120 -9.07 13.60 -9.92
N GLY A 121 -9.34 12.69 -8.99
CA GLY A 121 -9.74 11.31 -9.29
C GLY A 121 -8.60 10.39 -9.75
N THR A 122 -7.34 10.86 -9.68
CA THR A 122 -6.16 10.03 -9.98
C THR A 122 -5.42 9.69 -8.69
N ALA A 123 -5.17 8.40 -8.48
CA ALA A 123 -4.37 7.87 -7.38
C ALA A 123 -3.32 6.88 -7.89
N TYR A 124 -2.37 6.55 -7.03
CA TYR A 124 -1.27 5.64 -7.34
C TYR A 124 -1.18 4.51 -6.33
N ALA A 125 -0.89 3.31 -6.84
CA ALA A 125 -0.63 2.15 -6.04
C ALA A 125 0.66 1.46 -6.47
N LEU A 126 1.35 0.84 -5.52
CA LEU A 126 2.45 -0.08 -5.81
C LEU A 126 1.87 -1.34 -6.45
N SER A 127 2.54 -1.84 -7.49
CA SER A 127 2.13 -3.07 -8.15
C SER A 127 2.33 -4.29 -7.25
N VAL A 128 1.76 -5.43 -7.64
CA VAL A 128 1.95 -6.68 -6.90
C VAL A 128 3.38 -7.21 -6.96
N GLU A 129 4.18 -6.81 -7.93
CA GLU A 129 5.60 -7.15 -7.99
C GLU A 129 6.38 -6.48 -6.87
N GLU A 130 6.13 -5.20 -6.60
CA GLU A 130 6.74 -4.50 -5.46
C GLU A 130 6.28 -5.11 -4.13
N LEU A 131 4.99 -5.42 -4.01
CA LEU A 131 4.45 -6.12 -2.84
C LEU A 131 5.11 -7.49 -2.63
N ARG A 132 5.23 -8.31 -3.69
CA ARG A 132 5.86 -9.63 -3.62
C ARG A 132 7.34 -9.53 -3.25
N ALA A 133 8.05 -8.55 -3.81
CA ALA A 133 9.45 -8.29 -3.49
C ALA A 133 9.63 -7.97 -1.99
N ALA A 134 8.81 -7.05 -1.45
CA ALA A 134 8.85 -6.72 -0.03
C ALA A 134 8.47 -7.90 0.89
N LEU A 135 7.50 -8.72 0.49
CA LEU A 135 7.11 -9.93 1.25
C LEU A 135 8.20 -11.01 1.26
N ALA A 136 8.99 -11.09 0.19
CA ALA A 136 10.12 -12.02 0.05
C ALA A 136 11.42 -11.51 0.72
N ALA A 137 11.48 -10.21 1.07
CA ALA A 137 12.65 -9.60 1.66
C ALA A 137 12.99 -10.16 3.06
N PRO A 138 14.28 -10.14 3.46
CA PRO A 138 14.69 -10.51 4.80
C PRO A 138 13.97 -9.71 5.88
N ARG A 139 13.59 -10.38 6.97
CA ARG A 139 12.88 -9.78 8.10
C ARG A 139 13.82 -9.56 9.28
N SER A 140 13.79 -8.37 9.87
CA SER A 140 14.42 -8.08 11.15
C SER A 140 13.67 -8.78 12.29
N THR A 141 14.41 -9.38 13.21
CA THR A 141 13.85 -10.01 14.43
C THR A 141 13.68 -9.02 15.58
N GLY A 142 14.40 -7.88 15.55
CA GLY A 142 14.40 -6.87 16.62
C GLY A 142 13.66 -5.58 16.30
N GLY A 143 12.98 -5.52 15.16
CA GLY A 143 12.48 -4.27 14.58
C GLY A 143 13.43 -3.75 13.50
N ALA A 144 12.88 -3.29 12.39
CA ALA A 144 13.62 -2.55 11.37
C ALA A 144 13.67 -1.07 11.77
N ASP A 145 14.81 -0.42 11.51
CA ASP A 145 14.90 1.04 11.60
C ASP A 145 13.99 1.67 10.54
N THR A 146 13.15 2.60 10.96
CA THR A 146 12.26 3.33 10.06
C THR A 146 12.90 4.61 9.55
N GLY A 147 14.09 5.00 9.99
CA GLY A 147 14.74 6.24 9.56
C GLY A 147 14.14 7.50 10.23
N PRO A 148 14.49 8.70 9.71
CA PRO A 148 14.08 9.98 10.29
C PRO A 148 12.59 10.30 10.03
N CYS A 149 12.08 11.38 10.63
CA CYS A 149 10.78 11.93 10.25
C CYS A 149 10.85 12.56 8.85
N LEU A 150 9.75 12.51 8.11
CA LEU A 150 9.56 13.25 6.87
C LEU A 150 9.57 14.75 7.15
N SER A 151 10.10 15.54 6.22
CA SER A 151 10.21 17.00 6.29
C SER A 151 9.02 17.73 5.71
#